data_AF-A0A838EJ79-F1
#
_entry.id   AF-A0A838EJ79-F1
#
_cell.length_a   1.000
_cell.length_b   1.000
_cell.length_c   1.000
_cell.angle_alpha   90.00
_cell.angle_beta   90.00
_cell.angle_gamma   90.00
#
_symmetry.space_group_name_H-M   'P 1'
#
loop_
_entity.id
_entity.type
_entity.pdbx_description
1 polymer ?
#
loop_
_entity_poly.entity_id
_entity_poly.type
_entity_poly.pdbx_seq_one_letter_code
_entity_poly.pdbx_strand_id
1 'polypeptide(L)'
;MERTHSTFALFIEQEVTTLAQRRYIPNIDDGRLELTVKHSWKRLPLSFAETPEQPCGLALRIGYTGKQEADLAIYRLKPRGTSGYTITLPSLYILQDGIFVPYGS
;
A
#
# COMPACT_ATOMS: atom_id res chain seq x y z
N MET A 1 21.11 -1.54 -32.51
CA MET A 1 19.69 -1.11 -32.39
C MET A 1 19.25 -1.45 -30.98
N GLU A 2 19.64 -0.64 -29.99
CA GLU A 2 19.45 -0.94 -28.56
C GLU A 2 19.28 0.38 -27.79
N ARG A 3 18.11 1.03 -27.84
CA ARG A 3 17.83 2.26 -27.04
C ARG A 3 16.37 2.44 -26.63
N THR A 4 15.60 1.36 -26.47
CA THR A 4 14.17 1.48 -26.11
C THR A 4 13.83 0.92 -24.72
N HIS A 5 14.68 0.08 -24.14
CA HIS A 5 14.43 -0.50 -22.81
C HIS A 5 14.78 0.44 -21.63
N SER A 6 15.69 1.39 -21.84
CA SER A 6 16.22 2.23 -20.75
C SER A 6 15.23 3.30 -20.27
N THR A 7 14.44 3.90 -21.16
CA THR A 7 13.50 4.98 -20.80
C THR A 7 12.30 4.49 -20.00
N PHE A 8 11.80 3.30 -20.32
CA PHE A 8 10.63 2.73 -19.64
C PHE A 8 10.96 2.30 -18.21
N ALA A 9 12.12 1.67 -17.98
CA ALA A 9 12.57 1.30 -16.65
C ALA A 9 12.75 2.53 -15.74
N LEU A 10 13.39 3.59 -16.25
CA LEU A 10 13.57 4.84 -15.50
C LEU A 10 12.22 5.50 -15.14
N PHE A 11 11.24 5.43 -16.04
CA PHE A 11 9.90 5.95 -15.78
C PHE A 11 9.23 5.20 -14.62
N ILE A 12 9.29 3.86 -14.62
CA ILE A 12 8.72 3.04 -13.56
C ILE A 12 9.43 3.28 -12.21
N GLU A 13 10.75 3.43 -12.20
CA GLU A 13 11.52 3.71 -10.98
C GLU A 13 11.15 5.07 -10.37
N GLN A 14 11.02 6.10 -11.21
CA GLN A 14 10.59 7.43 -10.78
C GLN A 14 9.16 7.41 -10.22
N GLU A 15 8.28 6.65 -10.87
CA GLU A 15 6.90 6.49 -10.45
C GLU A 15 6.79 5.73 -9.12
N VAL A 16 7.53 4.63 -8.95
CA VAL A 16 7.65 3.90 -7.68
C VAL A 16 8.13 4.83 -6.57
N THR A 17 9.15 5.64 -6.84
CA THR A 17 9.71 6.58 -5.86
C THR A 17 8.67 7.62 -5.44
N THR A 18 7.97 8.21 -6.41
CA THR A 18 6.92 9.21 -6.15
C THR A 18 5.78 8.60 -5.34
N LEU A 19 5.33 7.39 -5.69
CA LEU A 19 4.27 6.69 -4.98
C LEU A 19 4.69 6.24 -3.58
N ALA A 20 5.95 5.87 -3.37
CA ALA A 20 6.47 5.50 -2.05
C ALA A 20 6.51 6.67 -1.06
N GLN A 21 6.53 7.92 -1.55
CA GLN A 21 6.51 9.12 -0.72
C GLN A 21 5.09 9.56 -0.30
N ARG A 22 4.04 8.96 -0.89
CA ARG A 22 2.65 9.33 -0.58
C ARG A 22 2.15 8.64 0.68
N ARG A 23 1.13 9.25 1.31
CA ARG A 23 0.44 8.67 2.46
C ARG A 23 -0.77 7.89 1.99
N TYR A 24 -0.94 6.70 2.54
CA TYR A 24 -2.02 5.79 2.18
C TYR A 24 -2.90 5.49 3.38
N ILE A 25 -4.20 5.46 3.15
CA ILE A 25 -5.21 5.06 4.12
C ILE A 25 -6.05 3.92 3.52
N PRO A 26 -6.68 3.07 4.35
CA PRO A 26 -7.67 2.14 3.84
C PRO A 26 -8.92 2.92 3.38
N ASN A 27 -9.48 2.56 2.23
CA ASN A 27 -10.76 3.11 1.75
C ASN A 27 -11.88 2.17 2.19
N ILE A 28 -12.18 2.21 3.48
CA ILE A 28 -13.23 1.42 4.10
C ILE A 28 -14.11 2.36 4.93
N ASP A 29 -15.38 2.03 5.07
CA ASP A 29 -16.28 2.82 5.92
C ASP A 29 -15.73 2.91 7.36
N ASP A 30 -15.72 4.11 7.93
CA ASP A 30 -15.06 4.48 9.20
C ASP A 30 -15.39 3.54 10.37
N GLY A 31 -16.56 2.91 10.37
CA GLY A 31 -16.98 1.95 11.40
C GLY A 31 -16.21 0.63 11.43
N ARG A 32 -15.23 0.41 10.53
CA ARG A 32 -14.44 -0.84 10.44
C ARG A 32 -12.94 -0.67 10.67
N LEU A 33 -12.46 0.56 10.89
CA LEU A 33 -11.04 0.86 11.09
C LEU A 33 -10.47 0.33 12.41
N GLU A 34 -11.33 0.11 13.42
CA GLU A 34 -10.92 -0.40 14.75
C GLU A 34 -10.67 -1.93 14.80
N LEU A 35 -10.90 -2.66 13.70
CA LEU A 35 -10.77 -4.13 13.65
C LEU A 35 -9.35 -4.61 13.27
N THR A 36 -8.32 -4.01 13.88
CA THR A 36 -6.91 -4.39 13.68
C THR A 36 -6.52 -5.71 14.37
N VAL A 37 -7.43 -6.34 15.11
CA VAL A 37 -7.21 -7.64 15.78
C VAL A 37 -7.69 -8.82 14.91
N LYS A 38 -6.72 -9.70 14.54
CA LYS A 38 -6.82 -11.03 13.89
C LYS A 38 -7.64 -11.23 12.60
N HIS A 39 -8.46 -10.28 12.16
CA HIS A 39 -9.30 -10.39 10.96
C HIS A 39 -9.09 -9.28 9.93
N SER A 40 -7.89 -8.69 9.94
CA SER A 40 -7.36 -7.84 8.89
C SER A 40 -7.65 -8.42 7.51
N TRP A 41 -8.36 -7.68 6.66
CA TRP A 41 -8.86 -8.24 5.41
C TRP A 41 -7.70 -8.68 4.53
N LYS A 42 -7.84 -9.83 3.86
CA LYS A 42 -6.81 -10.34 2.93
C LYS A 42 -6.41 -9.28 1.90
N ARG A 43 -7.39 -8.48 1.47
CA ARG A 43 -7.21 -7.32 0.60
C ARG A 43 -8.03 -6.16 1.14
N LEU A 44 -7.43 -4.97 1.16
CA LEU A 44 -8.12 -3.73 1.46
C LEU A 44 -7.98 -2.78 0.26
N PRO A 45 -9.05 -2.13 -0.20
CA PRO A 45 -8.90 -0.94 -1.04
C PRO A 45 -8.10 0.13 -0.26
N LEU A 46 -7.18 0.81 -0.94
CA LEU A 46 -6.45 1.92 -0.37
C LEU A 46 -6.74 3.19 -1.17
N SER A 47 -6.65 4.33 -0.50
CA SER A 47 -6.70 5.67 -1.09
C SER A 47 -5.49 6.47 -0.66
N PHE A 48 -5.22 7.54 -1.41
CA PHE A 48 -4.30 8.56 -0.95
C PHE A 48 -4.96 9.33 0.19
N ALA A 49 -4.18 9.68 1.21
CA ALA A 49 -4.69 10.49 2.32
C ALA A 49 -5.21 11.86 1.84
N GLU A 50 -4.67 12.37 0.73
CA GLU A 50 -5.11 13.65 0.14
C GLU A 50 -6.45 13.56 -0.61
N THR A 51 -6.87 12.35 -1.01
CA THR A 51 -8.12 12.08 -1.74
C THR A 51 -8.76 10.79 -1.21
N PRO A 52 -9.22 10.79 0.05
CA PRO A 52 -9.65 9.59 0.78
C PRO A 52 -10.83 8.86 0.13
N GLU A 53 -11.69 9.58 -0.58
CA GLU A 53 -12.87 9.06 -1.26
C GLU A 53 -12.57 8.34 -2.58
N GLN A 54 -11.33 8.41 -3.09
CA GLN A 54 -10.94 7.86 -4.38
C GLN A 54 -9.99 6.68 -4.25
N PRO A 55 -10.46 5.44 -4.45
CA PRO A 55 -9.60 4.26 -4.42
C PRO A 55 -8.45 4.38 -5.42
N CYS A 56 -7.22 4.35 -4.92
CA CYS A 56 -6.02 4.42 -5.74
C CYS A 56 -5.24 3.11 -5.80
N GLY A 57 -5.71 2.02 -5.17
CA GLY A 57 -5.08 0.72 -5.28
C GLY A 57 -5.59 -0.31 -4.28
N LEU A 58 -4.73 -1.28 -3.93
CA LEU A 58 -5.02 -2.33 -2.97
C LEU A 58 -3.86 -2.56 -2.00
N ALA A 59 -4.16 -2.81 -0.73
CA ALA A 59 -3.25 -3.34 0.26
C ALA A 59 -3.48 -4.85 0.37
N LEU A 60 -2.45 -5.65 0.11
CA LEU A 60 -2.50 -7.11 0.20
C LEU A 60 -1.83 -7.56 1.50
N ARG A 61 -2.58 -8.24 2.39
CA ARG A 61 -2.00 -8.82 3.60
C ARG A 61 -1.08 -9.99 3.21
N ILE A 62 0.15 -9.95 3.70
CA ILE A 62 1.18 -10.99 3.44
C ILE A 62 1.64 -11.71 4.71
N GLY A 63 1.26 -11.23 5.88
CA GLY A 63 1.66 -11.84 7.15
C GLY A 63 1.22 -11.00 8.35
N TYR A 64 1.88 -11.25 9.47
CA TYR A 64 1.69 -10.54 10.74
C TYR A 64 3.05 -10.26 11.37
N THR A 65 3.12 -9.27 12.27
CA THR A 65 4.34 -8.94 13.02
C THR A 65 4.76 -10.02 14.01
N GLY A 66 3.85 -10.94 14.36
CA GLY A 66 4.10 -12.08 15.23
C GLY A 66 3.00 -13.15 15.19
N LYS A 67 2.80 -13.85 16.30
CA LYS A 67 1.85 -14.99 16.45
C LYS A 67 0.72 -14.72 17.44
N GLN A 68 0.78 -13.61 18.16
CA GLN A 68 -0.21 -13.20 19.14
C GLN A 68 -1.41 -12.56 18.45
N GLU A 69 -2.53 -12.46 19.18
CA GLU A 69 -3.76 -11.86 18.66
C GLU A 69 -3.65 -10.36 18.41
N ALA A 70 -2.84 -9.68 19.22
CA ALA A 70 -2.56 -8.26 19.12
C ALA A 70 -1.51 -7.91 18.06
N ASP A 71 -0.88 -8.91 17.42
CA ASP A 71 0.12 -8.65 16.39
C ASP A 71 -0.52 -8.04 15.14
N LEU A 72 0.13 -7.01 14.60
CA LEU A 72 -0.38 -6.23 13.48
C LEU A 72 -0.24 -7.00 12.18
N ALA A 73 -1.17 -6.77 11.26
CA ALA A 73 -1.10 -7.31 9.91
C ALA A 73 -0.07 -6.57 9.05
N ILE A 74 0.74 -7.33 8.32
CA ILE A 74 1.72 -6.81 7.38
C ILE A 74 1.13 -6.82 5.98
N TYR A 75 1.27 -5.70 5.27
CA TYR A 75 0.73 -5.46 3.94
C TYR A 75 1.80 -5.12 2.92
N ARG A 76 1.54 -5.53 1.67
CA ARG A 76 2.15 -4.97 0.46
C ARG A 76 1.16 -3.99 -0.16
N LEU A 77 1.56 -2.74 -0.28
CA LEU A 77 0.76 -1.73 -0.97
C LEU A 77 0.98 -1.81 -2.47
N LYS A 78 -0.14 -1.71 -3.18
CA LYS A 78 -0.23 -1.82 -4.62
C LYS A 78 -1.07 -0.69 -5.22
N PRO A 79 -0.60 0.57 -5.20
CA PRO A 79 -1.25 1.68 -5.89
C PRO A 79 -1.27 1.48 -7.41
N ARG A 80 -2.21 2.13 -8.08
CA ARG A 80 -2.25 2.29 -9.52
C ARG A 80 -1.36 3.48 -9.91
N GLY A 81 -0.47 3.24 -10.86
CA GLY A 81 0.32 4.27 -11.51
C GLY A 81 -0.50 5.10 -12.50
N THR A 82 0.10 6.17 -13.01
CA THR A 82 -0.45 7.06 -14.04
C THR A 82 -0.77 6.34 -15.34
N SER A 83 -0.08 5.24 -15.62
CA SER A 83 -0.32 4.35 -16.76
C SER A 83 -1.48 3.38 -16.55
N GLY A 84 -2.11 3.38 -15.36
CA GLY A 84 -3.17 2.45 -14.97
C GLY A 84 -2.66 1.10 -14.47
N TYR A 85 -1.36 0.80 -14.60
CA TYR A 85 -0.76 -0.42 -14.07
C TYR A 85 -0.66 -0.37 -12.55
N THR A 86 -0.76 -1.54 -11.92
CA THR A 86 -0.59 -1.66 -10.47
C THR A 86 0.90 -1.79 -10.14
N ILE A 87 1.41 -0.87 -9.33
CA ILE A 87 2.81 -0.81 -8.90
C ILE A 87 2.92 -1.35 -7.49
N THR A 88 3.86 -2.28 -7.26
CA THR A 88 4.10 -2.79 -5.90
C THR A 88 5.15 -1.92 -5.22
N LEU A 89 4.80 -1.30 -4.09
CA LEU A 89 5.76 -0.51 -3.32
C LEU A 89 6.82 -1.43 -2.67
N PRO A 90 8.08 -0.97 -2.58
CA PRO A 90 9.20 -1.80 -2.14
C PRO A 90 9.13 -2.18 -0.66
N SER A 91 8.63 -1.28 0.19
CA SER A 91 8.50 -1.50 1.63
C SER A 91 7.33 -2.42 1.99
N LEU A 92 7.39 -2.96 3.20
CA LEU A 92 6.25 -3.57 3.88
C LEU A 92 5.57 -2.51 4.73
N TYR A 93 4.27 -2.67 4.98
CA TYR A 93 3.48 -1.69 5.70
C TYR A 93 2.62 -2.35 6.79
N ILE A 94 2.40 -1.65 7.89
CA ILE A 94 1.37 -1.98 8.89
C ILE A 94 0.33 -0.86 8.89
N LEU A 95 -0.89 -1.15 9.32
CA LEU A 95 -1.92 -0.14 9.52
C LEU A 95 -1.85 0.32 10.99
N GLN A 96 -1.53 1.60 11.19
CA GLN A 96 -1.41 2.21 12.51
C GLN A 96 -2.15 3.55 12.49
N ASP A 97 -3.03 3.77 13.46
CA ASP A 97 -3.84 4.99 13.58
C ASP A 97 -4.56 5.39 12.27
N GLY A 98 -5.04 4.37 11.55
CA GLY A 98 -5.74 4.54 10.26
C GLY A 98 -4.85 4.84 9.05
N ILE A 99 -3.52 4.82 9.20
CA ILE A 99 -2.56 5.12 8.14
C ILE A 99 -1.64 3.93 7.91
N PHE A 100 -1.33 3.63 6.64
CA PHE A 100 -0.29 2.66 6.33
C PHE A 100 1.10 3.26 6.53
N VAL A 101 1.87 2.71 7.45
CA VAL A 101 3.24 3.14 7.76
C VAL A 101 4.25 2.03 7.41
N PRO A 102 5.46 2.37 6.93
CA PRO A 102 6.50 1.37 6.66
C PRO A 102 6.82 0.53 7.90
N TYR A 103 6.99 -0.79 7.70
CA TYR A 103 7.35 -1.75 8.74
C TYR A 103 8.80 -2.22 8.57
N GLY A 104 9.59 -2.15 9.65
CA GLY A 104 10.98 -2.59 9.67
C GLY A 104 11.98 -1.61 9.06
N SER A 105 11.60 -0.33 8.92
CA SER A 105 12.50 0.79 8.61
C SER A 105 13.29 1.22 9.84
#